data_AF-A0A9D2WNQ2-F1
#
_entry.id   AF-A0A9D2WNQ2-F1
#
_cell.length_a   1.000
_cell.length_b   1.000
_cell.length_c   1.000
_cell.angle_alpha   90.00
_cell.angle_beta   90.00
_cell.angle_gamma   90.00
#
_symmetry.space_group_name_H-M   'P 1'
#
loop_
_entity.id
_entity.type
_entity.pdbx_description
1 polymer ?
#
loop_
_entity_poly.entity_id
_entity_poly.type
_entity_poly.pdbx_seq_one_letter_code
_entity_poly.pdbx_strand_id
1 'polypeptide(L)'
;MNELDLKYGCNPNQKPSRIFMEDGSELPVTVLNGKPGYINFLDALNGWQLVSELKNATGLPAATSFKHVSPAGAAVGLPLTDVERKIYWVEEGELTPLAMLMPEQEALTE
;
A
#
# COMPACT_ATOMS: atom_id res chain seq x y z
N MET A 1 4.75 -20.86 -5.21
CA MET A 1 4.30 -20.05 -6.37
C MET A 1 5.45 -19.21 -6.90
N ASN A 2 6.13 -19.70 -7.95
CA ASN A 2 7.29 -19.01 -8.56
C ASN A 2 6.90 -17.95 -9.60
N GLU A 3 5.65 -17.98 -10.07
CA GLU A 3 5.09 -16.99 -10.97
C GLU A 3 3.59 -16.81 -10.75
N LEU A 4 3.05 -15.67 -11.19
CA LEU A 4 1.62 -15.36 -11.12
C LEU A 4 1.15 -14.69 -12.41
N ASP A 5 0.15 -15.30 -13.05
CA ASP A 5 -0.50 -14.77 -14.26
C ASP A 5 -1.42 -13.59 -13.95
N LEU A 6 -1.26 -12.53 -14.73
CA LEU A 6 -2.03 -11.30 -14.63
C LEU A 6 -3.16 -11.26 -15.66
N LYS A 7 -4.17 -10.42 -15.41
CA LYS A 7 -5.29 -10.24 -16.35
C LYS A 7 -4.82 -9.64 -17.69
N TYR A 8 -3.86 -8.71 -17.63
CA TYR A 8 -3.18 -8.03 -18.74
C TYR A 8 -2.00 -7.21 -18.16
N GLY A 9 -1.17 -6.64 -19.04
CA GLY A 9 -0.07 -5.73 -18.70
C GLY A 9 -0.54 -4.33 -18.31
N CYS A 10 0.13 -3.28 -18.79
CA CYS A 10 -0.27 -1.90 -18.47
C CYS A 10 -1.68 -1.56 -18.99
N ASN A 11 -2.06 -2.10 -20.15
CA ASN A 11 -3.36 -1.88 -20.81
C ASN A 11 -4.04 -3.22 -21.20
N PRO A 12 -5.37 -3.25 -21.37
CA PRO A 12 -6.12 -4.48 -21.65
C PRO A 12 -5.68 -5.29 -22.88
N ASN A 13 -5.11 -4.63 -23.88
CA ASN A 13 -4.61 -5.25 -25.11
C ASN A 13 -3.24 -5.92 -24.96
N GLN A 14 -2.55 -5.72 -23.83
CA GLN A 14 -1.21 -6.27 -23.59
C GLN A 14 -1.32 -7.61 -22.86
N LYS A 15 -1.46 -8.70 -23.62
CA LYS A 15 -1.53 -10.08 -23.11
C LYS A 15 -0.59 -10.99 -23.91
N PRO A 16 -0.02 -12.06 -23.31
CA PRO A 16 -0.10 -12.43 -21.89
C PRO A 16 0.74 -11.49 -20.99
N SER A 17 0.55 -11.60 -19.68
CA SER A 17 1.35 -10.86 -18.68
C SER A 17 1.42 -11.67 -17.39
N ARG A 18 2.58 -11.63 -16.72
CA ARG A 18 2.86 -12.35 -15.47
C ARG A 18 3.90 -11.59 -14.63
N ILE A 19 3.98 -11.90 -13.34
CA ILE A 19 5.15 -11.61 -12.51
C ILE A 19 5.87 -12.93 -12.19
N PHE A 20 7.20 -12.88 -12.07
CA PHE A 20 8.04 -14.04 -11.76
C PHE A 20 9.38 -13.56 -11.18
N MET A 21 10.10 -14.46 -10.50
CA MET A 21 11.49 -14.23 -10.10
C MET A 21 12.43 -14.78 -11.18
N GLU A 22 13.42 -14.00 -11.61
CA GLU A 22 14.32 -14.38 -12.72
C GLU A 22 15.14 -15.64 -12.42
N ASP A 23 15.54 -15.82 -11.16
CA ASP A 23 16.27 -16.98 -10.66
C ASP A 23 15.38 -18.23 -10.44
N GLY A 24 14.08 -18.11 -10.71
CA GLY A 24 13.09 -19.17 -10.50
C GLY A 24 12.70 -19.39 -9.04
N SER A 25 13.09 -18.49 -8.12
CA SER A 25 12.69 -18.58 -6.72
C SER A 25 11.19 -18.35 -6.54
N GLU A 26 10.73 -18.62 -5.32
CA GLU A 26 9.39 -18.28 -4.87
C GLU A 26 9.17 -16.76 -4.89
N LEU A 27 7.96 -16.33 -5.26
CA LEU A 27 7.60 -14.90 -5.23
C LEU A 27 7.57 -14.39 -3.79
N PRO A 28 8.09 -13.18 -3.50
CA PRO A 28 8.08 -12.60 -2.15
C PRO A 28 6.70 -12.02 -1.74
N VAL A 29 5.63 -12.47 -2.40
CA VAL A 29 4.26 -12.00 -2.19
C VAL A 29 3.30 -13.19 -2.22
N THR A 30 2.25 -13.11 -1.41
CA THR A 30 1.14 -14.08 -1.42
C THR A 30 -0.17 -13.33 -1.58
N VAL A 31 -0.99 -13.75 -2.54
CA VAL A 31 -2.33 -13.17 -2.73
C VAL A 31 -3.30 -13.86 -1.76
N LEU A 32 -3.74 -13.12 -0.75
CA LEU A 32 -4.71 -13.63 0.22
C LEU A 32 -6.16 -13.49 -0.26
N ASN A 33 -6.44 -12.45 -1.07
CA ASN A 33 -7.76 -12.20 -1.62
C ASN A 33 -7.67 -11.42 -2.95
N GLY A 34 -8.65 -11.65 -3.84
CA GLY A 34 -8.77 -10.95 -5.12
C GLY A 34 -7.76 -11.39 -6.19
N LYS A 35 -7.60 -10.56 -7.22
CA LYS A 35 -6.67 -10.80 -8.33
C LYS A 35 -5.95 -9.50 -8.74
N PRO A 36 -4.72 -9.26 -8.23
CA PRO A 36 -3.97 -8.03 -8.54
C PRO A 36 -3.57 -7.96 -10.01
N GLY A 37 -3.63 -6.75 -10.57
CA GLY A 37 -3.16 -6.45 -11.93
C GLY A 37 -1.72 -5.93 -11.98
N TYR A 38 -1.22 -5.72 -13.19
CA TYR A 38 0.13 -5.23 -13.45
C TYR A 38 0.44 -3.92 -12.69
N ILE A 39 -0.44 -2.93 -12.83
CA ILE A 39 -0.27 -1.63 -12.16
C ILE A 39 -0.36 -1.76 -10.64
N ASN A 40 -1.19 -2.67 -10.12
CA ASN A 40 -1.28 -2.89 -8.67
C ASN A 40 0.04 -3.38 -8.09
N PHE A 41 0.78 -4.25 -8.79
CA PHE A 41 2.10 -4.66 -8.33
C PHE A 41 3.12 -3.53 -8.40
N LEU A 42 3.05 -2.67 -9.42
CA LEU A 42 3.91 -1.48 -9.47
C LEU A 42 3.65 -0.54 -8.27
N ASP A 43 2.38 -0.27 -7.96
CA ASP A 43 2.01 0.55 -6.81
C ASP A 43 2.43 -0.11 -5.49
N ALA A 44 2.13 -1.41 -5.31
CA ALA A 44 2.38 -2.13 -4.07
C ALA A 44 3.88 -2.31 -3.77
N LEU A 45 4.69 -2.65 -4.78
CA LEU A 45 6.14 -2.88 -4.58
C LEU A 45 6.90 -1.58 -4.30
N ASN A 46 6.48 -0.46 -4.90
CA ASN A 46 7.06 0.85 -4.56
C ASN A 46 6.57 1.33 -3.18
N GLY A 47 5.28 1.18 -2.89
CA GLY A 47 4.71 1.55 -1.59
C GLY A 47 5.33 0.78 -0.43
N TRP A 48 5.55 -0.53 -0.60
CA TRP A 48 6.21 -1.37 0.40
C TRP A 48 7.62 -0.90 0.75
N GLN A 49 8.44 -0.58 -0.26
CA GLN A 49 9.80 -0.09 -0.05
C GLN A 49 9.78 1.24 0.71
N LEU A 50 8.93 2.18 0.30
CA LEU A 50 8.80 3.49 0.94
C LEU A 50 8.46 3.36 2.44
N VAL A 51 7.45 2.57 2.80
CA VAL A 51 7.07 2.43 4.22
C VAL A 51 8.08 1.62 5.02
N SER A 52 8.76 0.66 4.39
CA SER A 52 9.82 -0.11 5.03
C SER A 52 11.01 0.78 5.39
N GLU A 53 11.43 1.65 4.47
CA GLU A 53 12.50 2.62 4.70
C GLU A 53 12.11 3.68 5.73
N LEU A 54 10.89 4.24 5.66
CA LEU A 54 10.39 5.17 6.68
C LEU A 54 10.38 4.55 8.07
N LYS A 55 9.90 3.31 8.19
CA LYS A 55 9.90 2.58 9.46
C LYS A 55 11.32 2.36 9.99
N ASN A 56 12.24 1.95 9.13
CA ASN A 56 13.65 1.73 9.52
C ASN A 56 14.34 3.03 9.94
N ALA A 57 14.07 4.14 9.26
CA ALA A 57 14.69 5.43 9.54
C ALA A 57 14.15 6.11 10.80
N THR A 58 12.85 5.94 11.09
CA THR A 58 12.17 6.68 12.17
C THR A 58 11.88 5.83 13.41
N GLY A 59 11.87 4.50 13.27
CA GLY A 59 11.40 3.58 14.32
C GLY A 59 9.87 3.63 14.55
N LEU A 60 9.13 4.42 13.76
CA LEU A 60 7.69 4.57 13.89
C LEU A 60 6.93 3.70 12.87
N PRO A 61 5.67 3.34 13.17
CA PRO A 61 4.75 2.85 12.14
C PRO A 61 4.66 3.86 10.98
N ALA A 62 4.59 3.36 9.75
CA ALA A 62 4.52 4.17 8.54
C ALA A 62 3.48 3.60 7.56
N ALA A 63 2.84 4.48 6.80
CA ALA A 63 1.90 4.10 5.76
C ALA A 63 2.01 5.04 4.55
N THR A 64 1.45 4.59 3.43
CA THR A 64 1.44 5.36 2.19
C THR A 64 0.22 5.04 1.34
N SER A 65 -0.28 6.06 0.63
CA SER A 65 -1.29 5.95 -0.40
C SER A 65 -0.61 6.13 -1.76
N PHE A 66 -0.69 5.14 -2.62
CA PHE A 66 -0.11 5.20 -3.97
C PHE A 66 -1.17 5.37 -5.04
N LYS A 67 -0.83 6.15 -6.06
CA LYS A 67 -1.64 6.30 -7.27
C LYS A 67 -0.72 6.53 -8.46
N HIS A 68 -0.91 5.76 -9.53
CA HIS A 68 -0.11 5.89 -10.76
C HIS A 68 1.40 5.81 -10.50
N VAL A 69 1.82 4.84 -9.68
CA VAL A 69 3.22 4.53 -9.38
C VAL A 69 3.94 5.67 -8.66
N SER A 70 3.20 6.54 -7.98
CA SER A 70 3.73 7.62 -7.16
C SER A 70 2.95 7.72 -5.85
N PRO A 71 3.59 8.13 -4.74
CA PRO A 71 2.89 8.38 -3.49
C PRO A 71 1.99 9.60 -3.66
N ALA A 72 0.68 9.40 -3.49
CA ALA A 72 -0.27 10.48 -3.28
C ALA A 72 -0.16 11.03 -1.84
N GLY A 73 0.26 10.19 -0.89
CA GLY A 73 0.54 10.57 0.50
C GLY A 73 1.40 9.53 1.21
N ALA A 74 2.14 9.96 2.23
CA ALA A 74 2.91 9.09 3.13
C ALA A 74 3.04 9.75 4.51
N ALA A 75 3.00 8.94 5.57
CA ALA A 75 3.03 9.42 6.94
C ALA A 75 3.76 8.46 7.88
N VAL A 76 4.14 8.97 9.05
CA VAL A 76 4.63 8.21 10.22
C VAL A 76 3.73 8.45 11.43
N GLY A 77 3.66 7.50 12.35
CA GLY A 77 2.59 7.38 13.34
C GLY A 77 2.67 8.41 14.46
N LEU A 78 2.24 9.63 14.17
CA LEU A 78 2.16 10.75 15.12
C LEU A 78 0.69 11.06 15.46
N PRO A 79 0.41 11.56 16.68
CA PRO A 79 -0.93 12.00 17.05
C PRO A 79 -1.46 13.08 16.12
N LEU A 80 -2.69 12.89 15.63
CA LEU A 80 -3.42 13.91 14.90
C LEU A 80 -3.90 15.01 15.86
N THR A 81 -3.73 16.26 15.46
CA THR A 81 -4.35 17.44 16.07
C THR A 81 -5.86 17.45 15.84
N ASP A 82 -6.59 18.24 16.63
CA ASP A 82 -8.05 18.41 16.47
C ASP A 82 -8.43 18.93 15.08
N VAL A 83 -7.57 19.74 14.46
CA VAL A 83 -7.78 20.26 13.11
C VAL A 83 -7.59 19.16 12.07
N GLU A 84 -6.53 18.36 12.18
CA GLU A 84 -6.28 17.23 11.28
C GLU A 84 -7.40 16.18 11.39
N ARG A 85 -7.86 15.88 12.61
CA ARG A 85 -9.01 14.97 12.82
C ARG A 85 -10.27 15.42 12.08
N LYS A 86 -10.55 16.72 12.06
CA LYS A 86 -11.68 17.30 11.31
C LYS A 86 -11.47 17.22 9.80
N ILE A 87 -10.26 17.55 9.33
CA ILE A 87 -9.91 17.48 7.91
C ILE A 87 -10.09 16.05 7.38
N TYR A 88 -9.76 15.07 8.21
CA TYR A 88 -9.83 13.65 7.86
C TYR A 88 -11.08 12.92 8.33
N TRP A 89 -12.09 13.63 8.85
CA TRP A 89 -13.37 13.06 9.28
C TRP A 89 -13.28 11.95 10.36
N VAL A 90 -12.31 12.07 11.28
CA VAL A 90 -12.05 11.13 12.39
C VAL A 90 -12.11 11.82 13.76
N GLU A 91 -13.19 12.57 13.99
CA GLU A 91 -13.37 13.43 15.18
C GLU A 91 -13.57 12.66 16.49
N GLU A 92 -14.22 11.49 16.44
CA GLU A 92 -14.58 10.70 17.61
C GLU A 92 -13.68 9.46 17.78
N GLY A 93 -13.41 9.08 19.04
CA GLY A 93 -12.70 7.86 19.39
C GLY A 93 -11.17 7.98 19.53
N GLU A 94 -10.59 7.01 20.23
CA GLU A 94 -9.14 6.84 20.32
C GLU A 94 -8.63 6.14 19.06
N LEU A 95 -7.61 6.74 18.44
CA LEU A 95 -6.96 6.16 17.27
C LEU A 95 -5.72 5.39 17.73
N THR A 96 -5.47 4.24 17.12
CA THR A 96 -4.17 3.58 17.26
C THR A 96 -3.13 4.33 16.43
N PRO A 97 -1.82 4.19 16.72
CA PRO A 97 -0.77 4.82 15.91
C PRO A 97 -0.83 4.46 14.42
N LEU A 98 -1.39 3.30 14.07
CA LEU A 98 -1.58 2.91 12.66
C LEU A 98 -2.78 3.62 12.03
N ALA A 99 -3.89 3.76 12.77
CA ALA A 99 -5.09 4.45 12.30
C ALA A 99 -4.85 5.96 12.06
N MET A 100 -3.90 6.56 12.78
CA MET A 100 -3.50 7.97 12.58
C MET A 100 -2.78 8.23 11.24
N LEU A 101 -2.29 7.19 10.56
CA LEU A 101 -1.43 7.34 9.37
C LEU A 101 -2.18 7.58 8.06
N MET A 102 -3.40 7.05 7.94
CA MET A 102 -4.18 7.04 6.70
C MET A 102 -5.66 7.33 6.97
N PRO A 103 -5.99 8.46 7.62
CA PRO A 103 -7.36 8.70 8.09
C PRO A 103 -8.36 8.99 6.95
N GLU A 104 -7.90 9.28 5.72
CA GLU A 104 -8.76 9.41 4.53
C GLU A 104 -9.15 8.07 3.87
N GLN A 105 -8.46 6.97 4.16
CA GLN A 105 -8.76 5.68 3.51
C GLN A 105 -9.74 4.86 4.34
N GLU A 106 -10.96 5.39 4.45
CA GLU A 106 -12.12 4.77 5.08
C GLU A 106 -11.91 4.36 6.54
N ALA A 107 -12.92 4.65 7.36
CA ALA A 107 -13.11 4.01 8.64
C ALA A 107 -13.20 2.48 8.46
N LEU A 108 -12.05 1.80 8.35
CA LEU A 108 -11.93 0.35 8.27
C LEU A 108 -11.60 -0.19 9.67
N THR A 109 -12.60 -0.11 10.54
CA THR A 109 -12.80 -1.06 11.63
C THR A 109 -14.27 -1.48 11.65
N GLU A 110 -14.58 -2.49 10.83
CA GLU A 110 -15.27 -3.70 11.28
C GLU A 110 -14.43 -4.91 10.83
#